data_AF-A0A3B4FXJ8-F1
#
_entry.id   AF-A0A3B4FXJ8-F1
#
_cell.length_a   1.000
_cell.length_b   1.000
_cell.length_c   1.000
_cell.angle_alpha   90.00
_cell.angle_beta   90.00
_cell.angle_gamma   90.00
#
_symmetry.space_group_name_H-M   'P 1'
#
loop_
_entity.id
_entity.type
_entity.pdbx_description
1 polymer ?
#
loop_
_entity_poly.entity_id
_entity_poly.type
_entity_poly.pdbx_seq_one_letter_code
_entity_poly.pdbx_strand_id
1 'polypeptide(L)'
;LHTHLTSIPWLSVYMAVKMEEKLAVAGSLADTVALPCYFSITQAYPSSSSSDDYGRIKWTKLDGQEEKVVLVAQGLGVKLGHSFESRVSLLSYPQWFGDASLVIGKLRASDAGLYRCEVMHGLESTQVTVILTVRGVVFHYRANSSRYSLNYSEAVEACHSVDASIATPEQLTAAFEDGLDQCDAGWLADQSVRYPLTVTRPGCEGNLKNRPGVRTYGIRDPMEKYDVYCYVDKLHGEVFYPTSISSKLTWQQAREECEKHDAVLASPGHLFAAWRAGLNRCDFGWLSDGSVRYPITIPRTQCGGGQLGVRTLYKYENQTGYPDPTDRHGAFCFKGKTETHIDPNWTVIYSAHFLICMNLVLQQSGLISIKCLSRYLVSKGEKGCVINSFKKHVSFGSFFHLSHRHRAGFTGQESVTVI
;
A
#
# COMPACT_ATOMS: atom_id res chain seq x y z
N LEU A 1 -58.97 -3.42 -54.10
CA LEU A 1 -58.65 -2.10 -53.53
C LEU A 1 -58.40 -2.28 -52.04
N HIS A 2 -57.21 -1.85 -51.58
CA HIS A 2 -56.78 -1.37 -50.25
C HIS A 2 -57.44 -1.96 -48.98
N THR A 3 -56.72 -2.41 -47.94
CA THR A 3 -55.52 -1.83 -47.31
C THR A 3 -54.69 -2.87 -46.55
N HIS A 4 -53.37 -2.63 -46.53
CA HIS A 4 -52.35 -3.28 -45.72
C HIS A 4 -52.47 -2.94 -44.23
N LEU A 5 -52.03 -3.86 -43.36
CA LEU A 5 -51.19 -3.54 -42.19
C LEU A 5 -50.37 -4.78 -41.81
N THR A 6 -49.09 -4.71 -42.15
CA THR A 6 -48.02 -5.67 -41.88
C THR A 6 -47.66 -5.70 -40.41
N SER A 7 -47.71 -6.86 -39.77
CA SER A 7 -47.05 -7.12 -38.49
C SER A 7 -45.70 -7.80 -38.75
N ILE A 8 -44.64 -7.01 -38.60
CA ILE A 8 -43.23 -7.42 -38.71
C ILE A 8 -42.87 -8.19 -37.42
N PRO A 9 -42.33 -9.42 -37.50
CA PRO A 9 -41.84 -10.12 -36.32
C PRO A 9 -40.51 -9.50 -35.87
N TRP A 10 -40.49 -9.02 -34.63
CA TRP A 10 -39.28 -8.56 -33.96
C TRP A 10 -38.33 -9.75 -33.73
N LEU A 11 -37.35 -9.90 -34.61
CA LEU A 11 -36.12 -10.62 -34.33
C LEU A 11 -35.34 -9.83 -33.28
N SER A 12 -35.42 -10.23 -32.01
CA SER A 12 -34.45 -9.81 -31.00
C SER A 12 -33.12 -10.49 -31.29
N VAL A 13 -32.28 -9.82 -32.08
CA VAL A 13 -30.86 -10.13 -32.18
C VAL A 13 -30.22 -9.70 -30.87
N TYR A 14 -30.05 -10.64 -29.94
CA TYR A 14 -29.11 -10.47 -28.84
C TYR A 14 -27.70 -10.44 -29.46
N MET A 15 -27.16 -9.26 -29.70
CA MET A 15 -25.71 -9.11 -29.89
C MET A 15 -25.05 -9.47 -28.55
N ALA A 16 -24.54 -10.70 -28.45
CA ALA A 16 -23.55 -11.03 -27.45
C ALA A 16 -22.31 -10.17 -27.76
N VAL A 17 -22.17 -9.03 -27.08
CA VAL A 17 -20.91 -8.30 -27.04
C VAL A 17 -19.92 -9.24 -26.39
N LYS A 18 -19.01 -9.80 -27.19
CA LYS A 18 -17.88 -10.59 -26.72
C LYS A 18 -17.04 -9.65 -25.86
N MET A 19 -17.20 -9.71 -24.53
CA MET A 19 -16.32 -9.00 -23.62
C MET A 19 -14.92 -9.55 -23.86
N GLU A 20 -14.04 -8.70 -24.38
CA GLU A 20 -12.62 -9.01 -24.51
C GLU A 20 -12.09 -9.22 -23.07
N GLU A 21 -11.77 -10.48 -22.75
CA GLU A 21 -11.35 -10.89 -21.41
C GLU A 21 -10.02 -10.20 -21.09
N LYS A 22 -10.07 -9.17 -20.23
CA LYS A 22 -8.87 -8.43 -19.81
C LYS A 22 -8.24 -9.14 -18.63
N LEU A 23 -7.01 -9.63 -18.80
CA LEU A 23 -6.23 -10.20 -17.71
C LEU A 23 -5.73 -9.08 -16.79
N ALA A 24 -5.72 -9.30 -15.48
CA ALA A 24 -5.24 -8.32 -14.51
C ALA A 24 -4.02 -8.88 -13.76
N VAL A 25 -2.92 -8.12 -13.76
CA VAL A 25 -1.67 -8.44 -13.07
C VAL A 25 -1.33 -7.29 -12.12
N ALA A 26 -0.84 -7.63 -10.94
CA ALA A 26 -0.36 -6.65 -9.98
C ALA A 26 1.07 -6.95 -9.55
N GLY A 27 1.87 -5.90 -9.40
CA GLY A 27 3.21 -5.97 -8.83
C GLY A 27 3.46 -4.78 -7.91
N SER A 28 4.52 -4.86 -7.11
CA SER A 28 4.95 -3.77 -6.24
C SER A 28 6.15 -3.05 -6.86
N LEU A 29 6.39 -1.82 -6.42
CA LEU A 29 7.54 -1.03 -6.86
C LEU A 29 8.85 -1.82 -6.70
N ALA A 30 9.68 -1.78 -7.74
CA ALA A 30 10.94 -2.53 -7.89
C ALA A 30 10.83 -4.05 -8.09
N ASP A 31 9.63 -4.64 -8.04
CA ASP A 31 9.44 -6.07 -8.29
C ASP A 31 9.64 -6.44 -9.77
N THR A 32 9.58 -7.75 -10.04
CA THR A 32 9.50 -8.32 -11.38
C THR A 32 8.16 -9.01 -11.57
N VAL A 33 7.50 -8.75 -12.70
CA VAL A 33 6.19 -9.34 -13.05
C VAL A 33 6.22 -9.95 -14.44
N ALA A 34 5.40 -10.99 -14.64
CA ALA A 34 5.14 -11.57 -15.95
C ALA A 34 3.72 -11.18 -16.40
N LEU A 35 3.61 -10.58 -17.58
CA LEU A 35 2.33 -10.34 -18.25
C LEU A 35 2.02 -11.55 -19.13
N PRO A 36 0.97 -12.32 -18.81
CA PRO A 36 0.64 -13.55 -19.51
C PRO A 36 0.19 -13.25 -20.95
N CYS A 37 0.69 -14.02 -21.89
CA CYS A 37 0.24 -13.99 -23.27
C CYS A 37 0.43 -15.35 -23.93
N TYR A 38 -0.66 -16.12 -24.00
CA TYR A 38 -0.65 -17.50 -24.48
C TYR A 38 -1.55 -17.64 -25.71
N PHE A 39 -1.10 -18.43 -26.68
CA PHE A 39 -1.80 -18.71 -27.92
C PHE A 39 -1.73 -20.19 -28.27
N SER A 40 -2.77 -20.70 -28.90
CA SER A 40 -2.79 -22.06 -29.44
C SER A 40 -2.18 -22.04 -30.85
N ILE A 41 -0.99 -22.60 -31.01
CA ILE A 41 -0.39 -22.82 -32.33
C ILE A 41 -0.86 -24.18 -32.84
N THR A 42 -1.70 -24.19 -33.87
CA THR A 42 -2.04 -25.43 -34.58
C THR A 42 -0.86 -25.79 -35.49
N GLN A 43 0.01 -26.69 -35.06
CA GLN A 43 1.18 -27.11 -35.85
C GLN A 43 0.73 -27.72 -37.18
N ALA A 44 0.89 -27.00 -38.29
CA ALA A 44 1.00 -27.62 -39.61
C ALA A 44 2.42 -28.20 -39.75
N TYR A 45 2.52 -29.44 -40.19
CA TYR A 45 3.73 -30.26 -40.32
C TYR A 45 5.00 -29.50 -40.80
N PRO A 46 6.21 -29.92 -40.37
CA PRO A 46 7.45 -29.23 -40.71
C PRO A 46 7.86 -29.52 -42.16
N SER A 47 7.41 -28.68 -43.08
CA SER A 47 7.97 -28.64 -44.43
C SER A 47 8.87 -27.42 -44.59
N SER A 48 10.18 -27.70 -44.59
CA SER A 48 11.30 -26.82 -44.96
C SER A 48 11.70 -25.73 -43.96
N SER A 49 13.01 -25.73 -43.68
CA SER A 49 13.76 -24.84 -42.81
C SER A 49 13.84 -23.41 -43.35
N SER A 50 12.72 -22.68 -43.37
CA SER A 50 12.75 -21.23 -43.59
C SER A 50 12.77 -20.51 -42.24
N SER A 51 13.55 -19.44 -42.15
CA SER A 51 13.60 -18.54 -40.98
C SER A 51 12.30 -17.74 -40.76
N ASP A 52 11.26 -18.02 -41.54
CA ASP A 52 10.00 -17.27 -41.62
C ASP A 52 8.87 -17.90 -40.80
N ASP A 53 9.10 -19.07 -40.18
CA ASP A 53 8.13 -19.74 -39.30
C ASP A 53 8.15 -19.20 -37.85
N TYR A 54 9.11 -18.32 -37.54
CA TYR A 54 9.16 -17.62 -36.26
C TYR A 54 8.20 -16.43 -36.31
N GLY A 55 6.95 -16.65 -35.87
CA GLY A 55 5.93 -15.60 -35.74
C GLY A 55 6.44 -14.34 -35.04
N ARG A 56 5.81 -13.20 -35.35
CA ARG A 56 6.18 -11.88 -34.81
C ARG A 56 5.39 -11.58 -33.55
N ILE A 57 6.10 -11.34 -32.45
CA ILE A 57 5.53 -10.91 -31.17
C ILE A 57 5.74 -9.41 -31.02
N LYS A 58 4.69 -8.67 -30.70
CA LYS A 58 4.73 -7.23 -30.42
C LYS A 58 3.99 -6.93 -29.13
N TRP A 59 4.71 -6.36 -28.17
CA TRP A 59 4.13 -5.80 -26.95
C TRP A 59 4.08 -4.28 -27.04
N THR A 60 2.92 -3.73 -26.73
CA THR A 60 2.67 -2.28 -26.69
C THR A 60 2.04 -1.90 -25.36
N LYS A 61 2.45 -0.75 -24.81
CA LYS A 61 1.76 -0.10 -23.70
C LYS A 61 0.81 0.95 -24.29
N LEU A 62 -0.45 0.89 -23.89
CA LEU A 62 -1.51 1.77 -24.34
C LEU A 62 -1.66 2.91 -23.35
N ASP A 63 -1.40 4.13 -23.81
CA ASP A 63 -1.41 5.36 -23.01
C ASP A 63 -2.36 6.38 -23.65
N GLY A 64 -3.65 6.25 -23.34
CA GLY A 64 -4.71 7.02 -24.00
C GLY A 64 -4.81 6.66 -25.48
N GLN A 65 -4.44 7.59 -26.37
CA GLN A 65 -4.38 7.36 -27.82
C GLN A 65 -2.96 7.04 -28.33
N GLU A 66 -1.94 7.14 -27.48
CA GLU A 66 -0.56 6.81 -27.84
C GLU A 66 -0.26 5.33 -27.58
N GLU A 67 0.42 4.69 -28.52
CA GLU A 67 0.95 3.33 -28.36
C GLU A 67 2.47 3.37 -28.24
N LYS A 68 2.97 3.02 -27.06
CA LYS A 68 4.41 2.95 -26.78
C LYS A 68 4.87 1.51 -26.98
N VAL A 69 5.78 1.30 -27.93
CA VAL A 69 6.38 -0.02 -28.16
C VAL A 69 7.19 -0.41 -26.93
N VAL A 70 6.89 -1.59 -26.37
CA VAL A 70 7.62 -2.16 -25.24
C VAL A 70 8.71 -3.09 -25.75
N LEU A 71 8.32 -4.01 -26.63
CA LEU A 71 9.21 -5.01 -27.23
C LEU A 71 8.63 -5.49 -28.57
N VAL A 72 9.49 -5.74 -29.56
CA VAL A 72 9.16 -6.44 -30.80
C VAL A 72 10.17 -7.56 -31.01
N ALA A 73 9.69 -8.79 -31.15
CA ALA A 73 10.51 -9.96 -31.46
C ALA A 73 10.07 -10.57 -32.80
N GLN A 74 11.04 -10.82 -33.69
CA GLN A 74 10.82 -11.42 -34.99
C GLN A 74 12.07 -12.20 -35.43
N GLY A 75 11.91 -13.47 -35.80
CA GLY A 75 13.04 -14.34 -36.13
C GLY A 75 13.95 -14.57 -34.92
N LEU A 76 15.17 -14.04 -34.98
CA LEU A 76 16.13 -14.03 -33.87
C LEU A 76 16.33 -12.62 -33.29
N GLY A 77 15.74 -11.60 -33.92
CA GLY A 77 15.90 -10.20 -33.51
C GLY A 77 14.89 -9.80 -32.44
N VAL A 78 15.38 -9.14 -31.39
CA VAL A 78 14.55 -8.48 -30.37
C VAL A 78 14.88 -7.00 -30.34
N LYS A 79 13.86 -6.16 -30.50
CA LYS A 79 13.95 -4.70 -30.38
C LYS A 79 13.18 -4.25 -29.14
N LEU A 80 13.86 -3.51 -28.26
CA LEU A 80 13.26 -2.97 -27.04
C LEU A 80 12.83 -1.52 -27.23
N GLY A 81 11.74 -1.13 -26.59
CA GLY A 81 11.38 0.27 -26.44
C GLY A 81 12.32 0.98 -25.48
N HIS A 82 12.65 2.25 -25.78
CA HIS A 82 13.67 3.01 -25.05
C HIS A 82 13.44 3.06 -23.53
N SER A 83 12.20 3.28 -23.09
CA SER A 83 11.83 3.32 -21.65
C SER A 83 11.90 1.96 -20.95
N PHE A 84 12.02 0.87 -21.69
CA PHE A 84 12.00 -0.52 -21.22
C PHE A 84 13.35 -1.23 -21.42
N GLU A 85 14.34 -0.57 -22.01
CA GLU A 85 15.68 -1.11 -22.22
C GLU A 85 16.25 -1.68 -20.92
N SER A 86 16.84 -2.87 -21.01
CA SER A 86 17.46 -3.60 -19.88
C SER A 86 16.52 -3.98 -18.73
N ARG A 87 15.20 -3.84 -18.91
CA ARG A 87 14.19 -4.21 -17.90
C ARG A 87 13.20 -5.26 -18.37
N VAL A 88 13.06 -5.45 -19.68
CA VAL A 88 12.08 -6.38 -20.25
C VAL A 88 12.72 -7.51 -21.02
N SER A 89 12.07 -8.67 -20.96
CA SER A 89 12.45 -9.87 -21.71
C SER A 89 11.22 -10.72 -22.02
N LEU A 90 11.34 -11.63 -22.97
CA LEU A 90 10.35 -12.67 -23.22
C LEU A 90 10.77 -13.94 -22.48
N LEU A 91 9.83 -14.62 -21.82
CA LEU A 91 10.12 -15.79 -20.96
C LEU A 91 10.60 -16.99 -21.78
N SER A 92 9.96 -17.25 -22.92
CA SER A 92 10.12 -18.48 -23.70
C SER A 92 10.78 -18.25 -25.06
N TYR A 93 11.35 -17.08 -25.34
CA TYR A 93 11.95 -16.74 -26.65
C TYR A 93 13.41 -17.21 -26.77
N PRO A 94 13.87 -17.74 -27.94
CA PRO A 94 13.21 -17.80 -29.25
C PRO A 94 12.28 -18.99 -29.49
N GLN A 95 12.21 -19.95 -28.55
CA GLN A 95 11.40 -21.16 -28.66
C GLN A 95 10.02 -20.96 -28.01
N TRP A 96 9.30 -19.93 -28.44
CA TRP A 96 8.18 -19.41 -27.67
C TRP A 96 6.96 -20.33 -27.64
N PHE A 97 6.84 -21.36 -28.50
CA PHE A 97 5.80 -22.42 -28.45
C PHE A 97 4.37 -21.97 -28.03
N GLY A 98 3.94 -20.77 -28.43
CA GLY A 98 2.64 -20.21 -28.04
C GLY A 98 2.64 -19.34 -26.77
N ASP A 99 3.71 -19.32 -26.00
CA ASP A 99 3.96 -18.44 -24.86
C ASP A 99 4.78 -17.20 -25.25
N ALA A 100 4.07 -16.10 -25.46
CA ALA A 100 4.63 -14.79 -25.76
C ALA A 100 4.67 -13.87 -24.50
N SER A 101 4.68 -14.44 -23.30
CA SER A 101 4.60 -13.67 -22.06
C SER A 101 5.79 -12.72 -21.87
N LEU A 102 5.48 -11.50 -21.43
CA LEU A 102 6.46 -10.43 -21.21
C LEU A 102 6.85 -10.36 -19.74
N VAL A 103 8.14 -10.43 -19.45
CA VAL A 103 8.67 -10.16 -18.11
C VAL A 103 9.11 -8.70 -18.05
N ILE A 104 8.65 -7.97 -17.03
CA ILE A 104 9.07 -6.61 -16.71
C ILE A 104 9.70 -6.64 -15.32
N GLY A 105 11.00 -6.36 -15.24
CA GLY A 105 11.74 -6.20 -14.00
C GLY A 105 11.87 -4.74 -13.57
N LYS A 106 12.23 -4.54 -12.30
CA LYS A 106 12.44 -3.22 -11.68
C LYS A 106 11.24 -2.30 -11.94
N LEU A 107 10.06 -2.79 -11.56
CA LEU A 107 8.81 -2.08 -11.82
C LEU A 107 8.83 -0.65 -11.29
N ARG A 108 8.34 0.25 -12.14
CA ARG A 108 8.10 1.66 -11.82
C ARG A 108 6.60 1.90 -11.69
N ALA A 109 6.17 2.86 -10.88
CA ALA A 109 4.78 3.30 -10.87
C ALA A 109 4.32 3.77 -12.25
N SER A 110 5.20 4.38 -13.06
CA SER A 110 4.89 4.74 -14.46
C SER A 110 4.73 3.55 -15.40
N ASP A 111 5.09 2.32 -15.00
CA ASP A 111 4.81 1.11 -15.79
C ASP A 111 3.34 0.68 -15.66
N ALA A 112 2.58 1.16 -14.67
CA ALA A 112 1.15 0.86 -14.56
C ALA A 112 0.39 1.29 -15.83
N GLY A 113 -0.59 0.49 -16.25
CA GLY A 113 -1.39 0.78 -17.44
C GLY A 113 -1.87 -0.46 -18.17
N LEU A 114 -2.39 -0.24 -19.37
CA LEU A 114 -2.94 -1.27 -20.24
C LEU A 114 -1.86 -1.70 -21.24
N TYR A 115 -1.65 -3.00 -21.39
CA TYR A 115 -0.67 -3.59 -22.29
C TYR A 115 -1.38 -4.47 -23.30
N ARG A 116 -0.91 -4.45 -24.54
CA ARG A 116 -1.42 -5.30 -25.61
C ARG A 116 -0.30 -6.12 -26.22
N CYS A 117 -0.53 -7.43 -26.22
CA CYS A 117 0.29 -8.43 -26.87
C CYS A 117 -0.36 -8.75 -28.22
N GLU A 118 0.38 -8.60 -29.30
CA GLU A 118 -0.02 -8.93 -30.67
C GLU A 118 0.94 -9.99 -31.21
N VAL A 119 0.41 -11.15 -31.59
CA VAL A 119 1.19 -12.23 -32.20
C VAL A 119 0.68 -12.51 -33.60
N MET A 120 1.59 -12.46 -34.56
CA MET A 120 1.34 -12.78 -35.96
C MET A 120 2.08 -14.05 -36.33
N HIS A 121 1.35 -15.09 -36.71
CA HIS A 121 1.92 -16.34 -37.26
C HIS A 121 1.18 -16.66 -38.56
N GLY A 122 1.92 -16.69 -39.68
CA GLY A 122 1.31 -16.82 -41.00
C GLY A 122 0.42 -15.61 -41.33
N LEU A 123 -0.85 -15.86 -41.66
CA LEU A 123 -1.86 -14.84 -41.97
C LEU A 123 -2.78 -14.51 -40.78
N GLU A 124 -2.62 -15.21 -39.66
CA GLU A 124 -3.44 -15.04 -38.47
C GLU A 124 -2.79 -14.05 -37.51
N SER A 125 -3.60 -13.16 -36.95
CA SER A 125 -3.21 -12.23 -35.89
C SER A 125 -4.11 -12.45 -34.70
N THR A 126 -3.51 -12.71 -33.54
CA THR A 126 -4.24 -12.79 -32.27
C THR A 126 -3.71 -11.74 -31.32
N GLN A 127 -4.62 -11.13 -30.56
CA GLN A 127 -4.29 -10.11 -29.57
C GLN A 127 -4.86 -10.45 -28.20
N VAL A 128 -4.10 -10.11 -27.16
CA VAL A 128 -4.53 -10.19 -25.75
C VAL A 128 -4.19 -8.88 -25.06
N THR A 129 -5.09 -8.42 -24.20
CA THR A 129 -4.89 -7.19 -23.42
C THR A 129 -4.76 -7.52 -21.93
N VAL A 130 -3.74 -6.95 -21.29
CA VAL A 130 -3.41 -7.14 -19.87
C VAL A 130 -3.39 -5.79 -19.16
N ILE A 131 -4.06 -5.67 -18.02
CA ILE A 131 -3.98 -4.51 -17.12
C ILE A 131 -2.89 -4.78 -16.09
N LEU A 132 -1.87 -3.92 -16.03
CA LEU A 132 -0.86 -3.92 -14.98
C LEU A 132 -1.14 -2.83 -13.96
N THR A 133 -1.31 -3.21 -12.70
CA THR A 133 -1.32 -2.28 -11.56
C THR A 133 -0.01 -2.35 -10.80
N VAL A 134 0.63 -1.20 -10.56
CA VAL A 134 1.84 -1.12 -9.73
C VAL A 134 1.51 -0.45 -8.40
N ARG A 135 1.82 -1.14 -7.31
CA ARG A 135 1.64 -0.67 -5.93
C ARG A 135 2.96 -0.15 -5.38
N GLY A 136 2.94 0.46 -4.21
CA GLY A 136 4.14 0.96 -3.57
C GLY A 136 4.39 2.45 -3.77
N VAL A 137 4.88 3.08 -2.72
CA VAL A 137 5.39 4.46 -2.75
C VAL A 137 6.56 4.62 -1.80
N VAL A 138 7.64 5.22 -2.30
CA VAL A 138 8.76 5.68 -1.48
C VAL A 138 8.56 7.15 -1.17
N PHE A 139 8.82 7.55 0.07
CA PHE A 139 8.84 8.94 0.49
C PHE A 139 9.96 9.22 1.47
N HIS A 140 10.45 10.46 1.45
CA HIS A 140 11.38 10.96 2.46
C HIS A 140 10.64 11.27 3.76
N TYR A 141 11.23 10.88 4.87
CA TYR A 141 10.72 11.16 6.21
C TYR A 141 11.82 11.77 7.08
N ARG A 142 11.46 12.85 7.77
CA ARG A 142 12.29 13.58 8.72
C ARG A 142 11.52 13.75 10.01
N ALA A 143 12.20 13.46 11.13
CA ALA A 143 11.65 13.70 12.45
C ALA A 143 11.47 15.20 12.73
N ASN A 144 10.48 15.54 13.55
CA ASN A 144 10.12 16.92 13.86
C ASN A 144 11.27 17.73 14.49
N SER A 145 12.14 17.09 15.27
CA SER A 145 13.16 17.73 16.12
C SER A 145 14.21 18.53 15.33
N SER A 146 14.89 17.91 14.38
CA SER A 146 15.92 18.54 13.56
C SER A 146 16.25 17.71 12.32
N ARG A 147 16.89 18.35 11.33
CA ARG A 147 17.49 17.68 10.16
C ARG A 147 18.58 16.70 10.61
N TYR A 148 18.63 15.51 9.99
CA TYR A 148 19.64 14.48 10.24
C TYR A 148 19.75 14.10 11.72
N SER A 149 18.61 13.68 12.29
CA SER A 149 18.48 13.38 13.71
C SER A 149 18.42 11.88 14.03
N LEU A 150 18.23 11.01 13.04
CA LEU A 150 17.96 9.59 13.22
C LEU A 150 19.22 8.75 12.95
N ASN A 151 19.61 7.95 13.93
CA ASN A 151 20.52 6.82 13.71
C ASN A 151 19.82 5.68 12.94
N TYR A 152 20.54 4.62 12.56
CA TYR A 152 19.95 3.56 11.73
C TYR A 152 18.74 2.86 12.40
N SER A 153 18.84 2.53 13.70
CA SER A 153 17.75 1.88 14.44
C SER A 153 16.54 2.81 14.57
N GLU A 154 16.79 4.07 14.93
CA GLU A 154 15.76 5.10 15.03
C GLU A 154 15.08 5.36 13.68
N ALA A 155 15.82 5.25 12.56
CA ALA A 155 15.29 5.42 11.21
C ALA A 155 14.33 4.29 10.82
N VAL A 156 14.65 3.04 11.16
CA VAL A 156 13.76 1.89 10.96
C VAL A 156 12.48 2.07 11.78
N GLU A 157 12.61 2.40 13.06
CA GLU A 157 11.47 2.65 13.96
C GLU A 157 10.63 3.85 13.50
N ALA A 158 11.27 4.91 12.99
CA ALA A 158 10.59 6.08 12.46
C ALA A 158 9.66 5.71 11.31
N CYS A 159 10.10 4.87 10.35
CA CYS A 159 9.21 4.39 9.29
C CYS A 159 8.05 3.55 9.83
N HIS A 160 8.30 2.66 10.81
CA HIS A 160 7.23 1.88 11.43
C HIS A 160 6.20 2.75 12.16
N SER A 161 6.64 3.80 12.85
CA SER A 161 5.76 4.73 13.58
C SER A 161 4.78 5.50 12.68
N VAL A 162 5.03 5.52 11.36
CA VAL A 162 4.19 6.19 10.36
C VAL A 162 3.52 5.20 9.39
N ASP A 163 3.32 3.96 9.83
CA ASP A 163 2.71 2.86 9.07
C ASP A 163 3.44 2.55 7.75
N ALA A 164 4.77 2.55 7.81
CA ALA A 164 5.64 2.24 6.69
C ALA A 164 6.77 1.27 7.09
N SER A 165 7.58 0.91 6.11
CA SER A 165 8.84 0.16 6.28
C SER A 165 10.00 0.98 5.73
N ILE A 166 11.24 0.70 6.12
CA ILE A 166 12.39 1.37 5.49
C ILE A 166 12.55 0.91 4.04
N ALA A 167 12.78 1.85 3.12
CA ALA A 167 12.86 1.55 1.69
C ALA A 167 14.15 0.80 1.32
N THR A 168 14.07 -0.07 0.33
CA THR A 168 15.26 -0.70 -0.27
C THR A 168 15.93 0.22 -1.29
N PRO A 169 17.22 -0.01 -1.61
CA PRO A 169 17.90 0.68 -2.70
C PRO A 169 17.18 0.59 -4.06
N GLU A 170 16.61 -0.57 -4.37
CA GLU A 170 15.89 -0.82 -5.62
C GLU A 170 14.59 -0.02 -5.67
N GLN A 171 13.85 0.04 -4.56
CA GLN A 171 12.65 0.85 -4.43
C GLN A 171 12.96 2.34 -4.57
N LEU A 172 14.04 2.84 -3.93
CA LEU A 172 14.46 4.24 -4.09
C LEU A 172 14.85 4.55 -5.54
N THR A 173 15.54 3.62 -6.20
CA THR A 173 15.94 3.76 -7.61
C THR A 173 14.71 3.80 -8.53
N ALA A 174 13.74 2.90 -8.34
CA ALA A 174 12.49 2.91 -9.10
C ALA A 174 11.70 4.22 -8.88
N ALA A 175 11.65 4.72 -7.63
CA ALA A 175 11.02 6.01 -7.33
C ALA A 175 11.74 7.20 -7.98
N PHE A 176 13.08 7.19 -8.00
CA PHE A 176 13.89 8.19 -8.71
C PHE A 176 13.60 8.20 -10.21
N GLU A 177 13.52 7.02 -10.84
CA GLU A 177 13.20 6.89 -12.26
C GLU A 177 11.78 7.37 -12.61
N ASP A 178 10.90 7.44 -11.62
CA ASP A 178 9.57 8.06 -11.70
C ASP A 178 9.52 9.53 -11.24
N GLY A 179 10.68 10.15 -11.03
CA GLY A 179 10.79 11.58 -10.78
C GLY A 179 10.91 11.99 -9.31
N LEU A 180 11.16 11.05 -8.37
CA LEU A 180 11.47 11.43 -6.99
C LEU A 180 12.78 12.23 -6.94
N ASP A 181 12.70 13.45 -6.42
CA ASP A 181 13.82 14.38 -6.30
C ASP A 181 13.91 14.94 -4.89
N GLN A 182 15.00 14.66 -4.17
CA GLN A 182 15.20 15.12 -2.81
C GLN A 182 16.69 15.30 -2.50
N CYS A 183 17.09 16.48 -2.02
CA CYS A 183 18.49 16.75 -1.63
C CYS A 183 18.68 16.58 -0.12
N ASP A 184 18.30 15.42 0.37
CA ASP A 184 18.44 15.07 1.77
C ASP A 184 18.85 13.61 1.89
N ALA A 185 20.06 13.37 2.40
CA ALA A 185 20.57 12.04 2.64
C ALA A 185 19.70 11.30 3.67
N GLY A 186 19.32 10.06 3.35
CA GLY A 186 18.53 9.23 4.24
C GLY A 186 18.95 7.76 4.22
N TRP A 187 18.69 7.09 5.34
CA TRP A 187 18.91 5.65 5.52
C TRP A 187 18.02 4.81 4.59
N LEU A 188 18.57 3.66 4.19
CA LEU A 188 17.90 2.58 3.45
C LEU A 188 18.10 1.23 4.15
N ALA A 189 17.30 0.24 3.76
CA ALA A 189 17.27 -1.09 4.36
C ALA A 189 18.61 -1.86 4.35
N ASP A 190 19.53 -1.51 3.44
CA ASP A 190 20.88 -2.08 3.35
C ASP A 190 21.91 -1.32 4.21
N GLN A 191 21.46 -0.46 5.13
CA GLN A 191 22.28 0.45 5.93
C GLN A 191 23.11 1.44 5.09
N SER A 192 22.82 1.56 3.79
CA SER A 192 23.41 2.62 3.00
C SER A 192 22.65 3.93 3.19
N VAL A 193 23.36 5.03 2.95
CA VAL A 193 22.77 6.36 2.96
C VAL A 193 22.77 6.92 1.56
N ARG A 194 21.59 7.27 1.06
CA ARG A 194 21.39 7.68 -0.33
C ARG A 194 20.41 8.85 -0.44
N TYR A 195 20.38 9.50 -1.60
CA TYR A 195 19.35 10.47 -1.96
C TYR A 195 19.21 10.63 -3.50
N PRO A 196 17.99 10.71 -4.04
CA PRO A 196 17.76 10.80 -5.48
C PRO A 196 17.71 12.25 -5.97
N LEU A 197 18.38 12.57 -7.09
CA LEU A 197 18.16 13.85 -7.78
C LEU A 197 17.98 13.66 -9.28
N THR A 198 16.84 14.15 -9.75
CA THR A 198 16.46 14.25 -11.16
C THR A 198 17.13 15.46 -11.80
N VAL A 199 17.28 16.55 -11.05
CA VAL A 199 17.92 17.79 -11.50
C VAL A 199 19.02 18.18 -10.52
N THR A 200 20.22 18.36 -11.05
CA THR A 200 21.38 18.74 -10.22
C THR A 200 21.28 20.18 -9.76
N ARG A 201 21.61 20.44 -8.49
CA ARG A 201 21.60 21.77 -7.88
C ARG A 201 22.82 21.97 -6.97
N PRO A 202 23.31 23.22 -6.79
CA PRO A 202 24.47 23.51 -5.96
C PRO A 202 24.31 22.97 -4.54
N GLY A 203 25.38 22.36 -4.00
CA GLY A 203 25.40 21.80 -2.64
C GLY A 203 24.81 20.39 -2.53
N CYS A 204 24.39 19.80 -3.65
CA CYS A 204 23.74 18.50 -3.72
C CYS A 204 24.46 17.51 -4.65
N GLU A 205 25.67 17.83 -5.11
CA GLU A 205 26.41 17.14 -6.16
C GLU A 205 26.69 15.66 -5.82
N GLY A 206 27.06 15.37 -4.58
CA GLY A 206 27.40 14.03 -4.11
C GLY A 206 28.43 13.33 -4.99
N ASN A 207 28.38 11.99 -5.04
CA ASN A 207 29.28 11.17 -5.85
C ASN A 207 29.04 11.25 -7.37
N LEU A 208 27.88 11.77 -7.81
CA LEU A 208 27.49 11.83 -9.22
C LEU A 208 27.74 13.18 -9.90
N LYS A 209 28.22 14.18 -9.14
CA LYS A 209 28.47 15.54 -9.63
C LYS A 209 27.22 16.11 -10.32
N ASN A 210 27.34 16.43 -11.62
CA ASN A 210 26.32 17.06 -12.45
C ASN A 210 25.41 16.07 -13.18
N ARG A 211 25.46 14.77 -12.83
CA ARG A 211 24.57 13.76 -13.44
C ARG A 211 23.34 13.50 -12.56
N PRO A 212 22.15 13.32 -13.16
CA PRO A 212 20.99 12.75 -12.47
C PRO A 212 21.30 11.35 -11.93
N GLY A 213 20.65 10.98 -10.83
CA GLY A 213 20.80 9.66 -10.24
C GLY A 213 20.62 9.63 -8.73
N VAL A 214 20.63 8.42 -8.18
CA VAL A 214 20.66 8.16 -6.75
C VAL A 214 22.10 8.30 -6.25
N ARG A 215 22.37 9.36 -5.49
CA ARG A 215 23.66 9.57 -4.83
C ARG A 215 23.78 8.66 -3.63
N THR A 216 25.01 8.28 -3.32
CA THR A 216 25.30 7.34 -2.24
C THR A 216 26.51 7.78 -1.44
N TYR A 217 26.42 7.62 -0.11
CA TYR A 217 27.56 7.69 0.81
C TYR A 217 28.07 6.30 1.18
N GLY A 218 27.53 5.25 0.55
CA GLY A 218 27.82 3.85 0.87
C GLY A 218 27.15 3.39 2.17
N ILE A 219 27.57 2.24 2.66
CA ILE A 219 27.23 1.74 3.99
C ILE A 219 27.93 2.64 5.02
N ARG A 220 27.19 3.09 6.04
CA ARG A 220 27.65 4.03 7.07
C ARG A 220 27.68 3.39 8.45
N ASP A 221 28.40 4.01 9.38
CA ASP A 221 28.33 3.62 10.80
C ASP A 221 26.88 3.82 11.29
N PRO A 222 26.23 2.80 11.86
CA PRO A 222 24.83 2.89 12.26
C PRO A 222 24.54 3.93 13.35
N MET A 223 25.58 4.47 14.01
CA MET A 223 25.47 5.57 14.98
C MET A 223 25.50 6.97 14.34
N GLU A 224 25.89 7.08 13.06
CA GLU A 224 25.76 8.33 12.31
C GLU A 224 24.28 8.73 12.20
N LYS A 225 24.01 10.00 11.92
CA LYS A 225 22.63 10.51 11.89
C LYS A 225 22.28 11.09 10.54
N TYR A 226 21.11 10.68 10.03
CA TYR A 226 20.55 11.09 8.76
C TYR A 226 19.02 11.18 8.86
N ASP A 227 18.35 11.46 7.74
CA ASP A 227 16.91 11.26 7.62
C ASP A 227 16.65 9.80 7.18
N VAL A 228 15.44 9.46 6.71
CA VAL A 228 15.14 8.11 6.22
C VAL A 228 14.21 8.14 5.01
N TYR A 229 14.34 7.16 4.11
CA TYR A 229 13.33 6.90 3.09
C TYR A 229 12.46 5.73 3.53
N CYS A 230 11.15 5.97 3.59
CA CYS A 230 10.15 4.98 3.95
C CYS A 230 9.40 4.50 2.71
N TYR A 231 8.87 3.29 2.79
CA TYR A 231 8.13 2.59 1.76
C TYR A 231 6.82 2.03 2.33
N VAL A 232 5.73 2.23 1.58
CA VAL A 232 4.42 1.62 1.85
C VAL A 232 3.97 0.92 0.58
N ASP A 233 3.75 -0.40 0.65
CA ASP A 233 3.25 -1.20 -0.47
C ASP A 233 1.79 -0.84 -0.80
N LYS A 234 0.88 -1.12 0.13
CA LYS A 234 -0.57 -0.99 -0.08
C LYS A 234 -1.27 -0.33 1.10
N LEU A 235 -2.30 0.45 0.81
CA LEU A 235 -3.24 0.98 1.81
C LEU A 235 -4.25 -0.11 2.22
N HIS A 236 -4.23 -0.52 3.49
CA HIS A 236 -5.18 -1.49 4.06
C HIS A 236 -6.41 -0.81 4.69
N GLY A 237 -7.00 0.12 3.96
CA GLY A 237 -8.09 0.95 4.46
C GLY A 237 -8.48 2.04 3.49
N GLU A 238 -9.05 3.09 4.02
CA GLU A 238 -9.41 4.30 3.29
C GLU A 238 -8.93 5.54 4.07
N VAL A 239 -8.31 6.46 3.35
CA VAL A 239 -8.05 7.82 3.86
C VAL A 239 -9.09 8.75 3.29
N PHE A 240 -9.79 9.46 4.17
CA PHE A 240 -10.81 10.42 3.78
C PHE A 240 -10.63 11.72 4.56
N TYR A 241 -11.23 12.78 4.04
CA TYR A 241 -11.26 14.08 4.69
C TYR A 241 -12.71 14.39 5.06
N PRO A 242 -13.07 14.42 6.36
CA PRO A 242 -14.47 14.54 6.78
C PRO A 242 -15.15 15.79 6.22
N THR A 243 -16.37 15.63 5.71
CA THR A 243 -17.20 16.73 5.19
C THR A 243 -17.81 17.58 6.30
N SER A 244 -17.83 17.06 7.54
CA SER A 244 -18.26 17.76 8.76
C SER A 244 -17.34 18.92 9.16
N ILE A 245 -16.12 18.98 8.62
CA ILE A 245 -15.15 20.05 8.91
C ILE A 245 -15.57 21.33 8.16
N SER A 246 -16.38 22.15 8.82
CA SER A 246 -16.79 23.48 8.33
C SER A 246 -15.81 24.59 8.74
N SER A 247 -15.12 24.41 9.86
CA SER A 247 -14.06 25.29 10.35
C SER A 247 -12.80 24.47 10.65
N LYS A 248 -11.63 25.05 10.39
CA LYS A 248 -10.36 24.36 10.59
C LYS A 248 -10.13 24.05 12.09
N LEU A 249 -9.49 22.92 12.37
CA LEU A 249 -9.37 22.27 13.67
C LEU A 249 -7.93 22.32 14.18
N THR A 250 -7.75 22.38 15.50
CA THR A 250 -6.44 22.10 16.14
C THR A 250 -6.07 20.62 15.99
N TRP A 251 -4.82 20.24 16.29
CA TRP A 251 -4.40 18.85 16.16
C TRP A 251 -5.20 17.89 17.05
N GLN A 252 -5.49 18.31 18.29
CA GLN A 252 -6.35 17.59 19.23
C GLN A 252 -7.78 17.45 18.67
N GLN A 253 -8.36 18.56 18.18
CA GLN A 253 -9.72 18.55 17.61
C GLN A 253 -9.82 17.69 16.36
N ALA A 254 -8.77 17.65 15.53
CA ALA A 254 -8.71 16.81 14.35
C ALA A 254 -8.74 15.31 14.71
N ARG A 255 -8.07 14.92 15.81
CA ARG A 255 -8.14 13.56 16.34
C ARG A 255 -9.55 13.20 16.79
N GLU A 256 -10.15 14.04 17.63
CA GLU A 256 -11.52 13.86 18.12
C GLU A 256 -12.53 13.81 16.96
N GLU A 257 -12.31 14.59 15.90
CA GLU A 257 -13.15 14.56 14.71
C GLU A 257 -13.05 13.20 13.99
N CYS A 258 -11.85 12.64 13.79
CA CYS A 258 -11.72 11.31 13.19
C CYS A 258 -12.36 10.22 14.05
N GLU A 259 -12.25 10.31 15.38
CA GLU A 259 -12.84 9.35 16.32
C GLU A 259 -14.37 9.29 16.19
N LYS A 260 -15.05 10.41 15.87
CA LYS A 260 -16.50 10.42 15.61
C LYS A 260 -16.93 9.56 14.41
N HIS A 261 -16.00 9.23 13.51
CA HIS A 261 -16.25 8.40 12.31
C HIS A 261 -15.72 6.96 12.46
N ASP A 262 -15.43 6.52 13.70
CA ASP A 262 -14.74 5.26 14.01
C ASP A 262 -13.42 5.14 13.23
N ALA A 263 -12.68 6.24 13.15
CA ALA A 263 -11.42 6.36 12.44
C ALA A 263 -10.36 6.98 13.35
N VAL A 264 -9.11 6.92 12.90
CA VAL A 264 -7.98 7.59 13.55
C VAL A 264 -7.44 8.66 12.62
N LEU A 265 -6.60 9.57 13.12
CA LEU A 265 -5.81 10.41 12.21
C LEU A 265 -4.96 9.52 11.31
N ALA A 266 -4.98 9.79 10.01
CA ALA A 266 -4.11 9.13 9.05
C ALA A 266 -2.65 9.41 9.41
N SER A 267 -1.80 8.41 9.24
CA SER A 267 -0.35 8.59 9.33
C SER A 267 0.20 9.09 7.99
N PRO A 268 1.45 9.58 7.97
CA PRO A 268 2.13 9.86 6.71
C PRO A 268 2.09 8.68 5.73
N GLY A 269 2.35 7.45 6.18
CA GLY A 269 2.29 6.27 5.33
C GLY A 269 0.91 6.04 4.72
N HIS A 270 -0.16 6.17 5.54
CA HIS A 270 -1.54 6.12 5.04
C HIS A 270 -1.80 7.17 3.96
N LEU A 271 -1.37 8.42 4.17
CA LEU A 271 -1.59 9.50 3.21
C LEU A 271 -0.81 9.29 1.90
N PHE A 272 0.45 8.86 1.96
CA PHE A 272 1.25 8.56 0.77
C PHE A 272 0.67 7.41 -0.04
N ALA A 273 0.21 6.35 0.63
CA ALA A 273 -0.43 5.22 -0.05
C ALA A 273 -1.79 5.62 -0.67
N ALA A 274 -2.59 6.44 0.03
CA ALA A 274 -3.83 6.98 -0.53
C ALA A 274 -3.58 7.89 -1.73
N TRP A 275 -2.55 8.75 -1.65
CA TRP A 275 -2.11 9.58 -2.77
C TRP A 275 -1.71 8.72 -3.97
N ARG A 276 -0.93 7.66 -3.76
CA ARG A 276 -0.56 6.69 -4.80
C ARG A 276 -1.79 6.01 -5.41
N ALA A 277 -2.85 5.81 -4.63
CA ALA A 277 -4.13 5.29 -5.08
C ALA A 277 -5.06 6.35 -5.71
N GLY A 278 -4.62 7.60 -5.86
CA GLY A 278 -5.35 8.65 -6.56
C GLY A 278 -5.96 9.76 -5.69
N LEU A 279 -5.76 9.74 -4.37
CA LEU A 279 -6.29 10.78 -3.47
C LEU A 279 -5.70 12.15 -3.84
N ASN A 280 -6.59 13.08 -4.21
CA ASN A 280 -6.23 14.43 -4.63
C ASN A 280 -7.01 15.47 -3.82
N ARG A 281 -6.32 16.24 -2.98
CA ARG A 281 -6.93 17.31 -2.21
C ARG A 281 -5.95 18.45 -1.94
N CYS A 282 -6.33 19.63 -2.39
CA CYS A 282 -5.59 20.88 -2.17
C CYS A 282 -5.98 21.56 -0.84
N ASP A 283 -5.91 20.84 0.27
CA ASP A 283 -6.18 21.39 1.59
C ASP A 283 -5.24 20.75 2.60
N PHE A 284 -4.52 21.58 3.36
CA PHE A 284 -3.76 21.10 4.50
C PHE A 284 -4.67 20.42 5.54
N GLY A 285 -4.23 19.25 6.00
CA GLY A 285 -4.84 18.52 7.08
C GLY A 285 -3.81 17.90 8.02
N TRP A 286 -4.18 17.82 9.28
CA TRP A 286 -3.42 17.16 10.33
C TRP A 286 -3.28 15.66 10.07
N LEU A 287 -2.12 15.12 10.44
CA LEU A 287 -1.80 13.68 10.48
C LEU A 287 -1.43 13.23 11.90
N SER A 288 -1.32 11.92 12.11
CA SER A 288 -1.07 11.31 13.42
C SER A 288 0.31 11.62 14.02
N ASP A 289 1.29 12.00 13.20
CA ASP A 289 2.64 12.42 13.62
C ASP A 289 2.72 13.90 14.01
N GLY A 290 1.60 14.63 13.93
CA GLY A 290 1.57 16.08 14.14
C GLY A 290 2.07 16.88 12.95
N SER A 291 2.37 16.24 11.81
CA SER A 291 2.62 16.98 10.58
C SER A 291 1.31 17.42 9.93
N VAL A 292 1.41 18.45 9.09
CA VAL A 292 0.29 18.97 8.31
C VAL A 292 0.65 18.82 6.85
N ARG A 293 -0.16 18.07 6.10
CA ARG A 293 0.14 17.73 4.71
C ARG A 293 -1.07 17.84 3.80
N TYR A 294 -0.86 17.85 2.50
CA TYR A 294 -1.92 17.65 1.50
C TYR A 294 -1.41 16.82 0.29
N PRO A 295 -2.24 15.94 -0.30
CA PRO A 295 -1.87 15.15 -1.47
C PRO A 295 -2.35 15.77 -2.80
N ILE A 296 -1.50 15.78 -3.84
CA ILE A 296 -1.85 16.24 -5.19
C ILE A 296 -1.47 15.21 -6.25
N THR A 297 -2.45 14.75 -7.03
CA THR A 297 -2.25 13.89 -8.21
C THR A 297 -2.50 14.62 -9.54
N ILE A 298 -3.04 15.84 -9.49
CA ILE A 298 -3.27 16.69 -10.66
C ILE A 298 -2.47 17.98 -10.53
N PRO A 299 -1.52 18.30 -11.44
CA PRO A 299 -0.70 19.50 -11.34
C PRO A 299 -1.56 20.77 -11.35
N ARG A 300 -1.35 21.67 -10.38
CA ARG A 300 -2.04 22.97 -10.28
C ARG A 300 -1.04 24.05 -9.89
N THR A 301 -1.06 25.21 -10.53
CA THR A 301 -0.12 26.29 -10.17
C THR A 301 -0.39 26.84 -8.78
N GLN A 302 -1.67 27.03 -8.44
CA GLN A 302 -2.13 27.49 -7.13
C GLN A 302 -2.04 26.43 -6.01
N CYS A 303 -1.62 25.20 -6.32
CA CYS A 303 -1.52 24.13 -5.33
C CYS A 303 -0.33 23.21 -5.59
N GLY A 304 0.63 23.16 -4.68
CA GLY A 304 1.85 22.38 -4.85
C GLY A 304 2.79 22.92 -5.93
N GLY A 305 2.62 24.17 -6.37
CA GLY A 305 3.54 24.84 -7.30
C GLY A 305 3.65 24.15 -8.66
N GLY A 306 2.58 23.47 -9.12
CA GLY A 306 2.57 22.73 -10.38
C GLY A 306 3.20 21.34 -10.31
N GLN A 307 3.57 20.85 -9.12
CA GLN A 307 4.19 19.54 -8.95
C GLN A 307 3.28 18.55 -8.18
N LEU A 308 3.39 17.27 -8.54
CA LEU A 308 2.67 16.16 -7.89
C LEU A 308 3.30 15.78 -6.55
N GLY A 309 2.56 15.07 -5.70
CA GLY A 309 3.06 14.50 -4.45
C GLY A 309 2.29 14.93 -3.21
N VAL A 310 2.75 14.44 -2.06
CA VAL A 310 2.29 14.87 -0.74
C VAL A 310 3.17 16.02 -0.28
N ARG A 311 2.57 17.18 -0.02
CA ARG A 311 3.28 18.40 0.41
C ARG A 311 3.14 18.60 1.91
N THR A 312 4.25 18.80 2.58
CA THR A 312 4.30 19.06 4.03
C THR A 312 4.45 20.55 4.29
N LEU A 313 3.64 21.07 5.23
CA LEU A 313 3.83 22.39 5.79
C LEU A 313 4.87 22.32 6.91
N TYR A 314 6.01 22.96 6.69
CA TYR A 314 7.05 23.10 7.71
C TYR A 314 6.98 24.48 8.35
N LYS A 315 7.42 24.56 9.61
CA LYS A 315 7.54 25.81 10.36
C LYS A 315 8.69 26.68 9.85
N TYR A 316 9.77 26.05 9.40
CA TYR A 316 11.00 26.73 8.95
C TYR A 316 11.32 26.38 7.49
N GLU A 317 11.96 27.30 6.77
CA GLU A 317 12.29 27.16 5.34
C GLU A 317 13.24 25.98 5.02
N ASN A 318 14.07 25.60 5.99
CA ASN A 318 14.99 24.46 5.92
C ASN A 318 14.27 23.09 6.05
N GLN A 319 12.93 23.06 5.99
CA GLN A 319 12.10 21.87 6.14
C GLN A 319 12.30 21.19 7.52
N THR A 320 12.38 21.98 8.58
CA THR A 320 12.37 21.47 9.97
C THR A 320 11.20 22.05 10.74
N GLY A 321 10.75 21.34 11.78
CA GLY A 321 9.64 21.75 12.63
C GLY A 321 8.27 21.61 11.96
N TYR A 322 7.33 20.99 12.66
CA TYR A 322 5.92 20.97 12.28
C TYR A 322 5.19 22.21 12.84
N PRO A 323 4.00 22.54 12.29
CA PRO A 323 3.15 23.61 12.82
C PRO A 323 2.81 23.42 14.29
N ASP A 324 2.41 24.49 14.98
CA ASP A 324 2.03 24.41 16.39
C ASP A 324 0.75 23.57 16.53
N PRO A 325 0.64 22.65 17.51
CA PRO A 325 -0.58 21.85 17.70
C PRO A 325 -1.86 22.67 17.87
N THR A 326 -1.75 23.96 18.22
CA THR A 326 -2.86 24.92 18.33
C THR A 326 -3.23 25.62 17.01
N ASP A 327 -2.40 25.50 15.96
CA ASP A 327 -2.72 25.97 14.62
C ASP A 327 -3.95 25.23 14.07
N ARG A 328 -4.66 25.85 13.11
CA ARG A 328 -5.94 25.33 12.64
C ARG A 328 -5.87 24.86 11.20
N HIS A 329 -6.03 23.56 10.98
CA HIS A 329 -6.02 22.90 9.67
C HIS A 329 -7.17 21.88 9.50
N GLY A 330 -7.22 21.19 8.37
CA GLY A 330 -8.15 20.07 8.19
C GLY A 330 -7.75 18.83 8.99
N ALA A 331 -8.39 17.70 8.69
CA ALA A 331 -7.98 16.39 9.18
C ALA A 331 -8.05 15.37 8.04
N PHE A 332 -7.01 14.55 7.89
CA PHE A 332 -7.12 13.31 7.13
C PHE A 332 -7.34 12.18 8.12
N CYS A 333 -8.46 11.48 7.98
CA CYS A 333 -8.82 10.34 8.80
C CYS A 333 -8.56 9.05 8.05
N PHE A 334 -8.14 8.01 8.76
CA PHE A 334 -7.92 6.69 8.24
C PHE A 334 -8.84 5.69 8.93
N LYS A 335 -9.56 4.91 8.13
CA LYS A 335 -10.37 3.78 8.59
C LYS A 335 -9.81 2.50 8.00
N GLY A 336 -9.32 1.62 8.86
CA GLY A 336 -8.83 0.31 8.47
C GLY A 336 -9.96 -0.57 7.95
N LYS A 337 -9.68 -1.37 6.92
CA LYS A 337 -10.61 -2.44 6.51
C LYS A 337 -10.47 -3.59 7.50
N THR A 338 -11.53 -3.95 8.20
CA THR A 338 -11.60 -5.28 8.82
C THR A 338 -11.72 -6.27 7.68
N GLU A 339 -10.64 -6.95 7.34
CA GLU A 339 -10.71 -8.10 6.46
C GLU A 339 -11.60 -9.15 7.14
N THR A 340 -12.86 -9.23 6.72
CA THR A 340 -13.68 -10.41 6.98
C THR A 340 -13.07 -11.52 6.14
N HIS A 341 -12.09 -12.22 6.71
CA HIS A 341 -11.62 -13.48 6.15
C HIS A 341 -12.78 -14.46 6.24
N ILE A 342 -13.65 -14.48 5.24
CA ILE A 342 -14.53 -15.62 5.02
C ILE A 342 -13.63 -16.65 4.36
N ASP A 343 -12.88 -17.37 5.19
CA ASP A 343 -12.35 -18.64 4.74
C ASP A 343 -13.55 -19.53 4.37
N PRO A 344 -13.64 -20.04 3.13
CA PRO A 344 -14.70 -20.98 2.75
C PRO A 344 -14.57 -22.34 3.46
N ASN A 345 -13.57 -22.51 4.33
CA ASN A 345 -13.31 -23.72 5.10
C ASN A 345 -13.49 -23.55 6.62
N TRP A 346 -13.95 -22.38 7.09
CA TRP A 346 -14.43 -22.26 8.47
C TRP A 346 -15.93 -22.50 8.47
N THR A 347 -16.29 -23.78 8.48
CA THR A 347 -17.44 -24.17 9.29
C THR A 347 -17.23 -23.52 10.65
N VAL A 348 -18.19 -22.72 11.09
CA VAL A 348 -18.16 -22.04 12.37
C VAL A 348 -17.95 -23.08 13.46
N ILE A 349 -16.71 -23.27 13.89
CA ILE A 349 -16.40 -23.97 15.12
C ILE A 349 -16.78 -22.97 16.20
N TYR A 350 -18.07 -22.94 16.53
CA TYR A 350 -18.50 -22.60 17.88
C TYR A 350 -17.74 -23.57 18.78
N SER A 351 -16.58 -23.16 19.28
CA SER A 351 -15.76 -24.01 20.11
C SER A 351 -16.62 -24.46 21.29
N ALA A 352 -16.59 -25.75 21.60
CA ALA A 352 -17.29 -26.32 22.75
C ALA A 352 -16.93 -25.59 24.06
N HIS A 353 -15.83 -24.83 24.10
CA HIS A 353 -15.47 -23.92 25.18
C HIS A 353 -16.49 -22.79 25.43
N PHE A 354 -17.16 -22.27 24.40
CA PHE A 354 -18.19 -21.23 24.55
C PHE A 354 -19.47 -21.77 25.18
N LEU A 355 -19.84 -23.03 24.87
CA LEU A 355 -20.96 -23.73 25.53
C LEU A 355 -20.65 -24.17 26.96
N ILE A 356 -19.38 -24.47 27.28
CA ILE A 356 -18.98 -24.86 28.64
C ILE A 356 -19.00 -23.63 29.57
N CYS A 357 -18.55 -22.46 29.11
CA CYS A 357 -18.65 -21.22 29.90
C CYS A 357 -20.11 -20.78 30.14
N MET A 358 -21.01 -20.96 29.15
CA MET A 358 -22.44 -20.69 29.38
C MET A 358 -23.07 -21.67 30.37
N ASN A 359 -22.75 -22.97 30.31
CA ASN A 359 -23.30 -23.95 31.25
C ASN A 359 -22.78 -23.79 32.68
N LEU A 360 -21.50 -23.44 32.87
CA LEU A 360 -20.97 -23.18 34.23
C LEU A 360 -21.56 -21.92 34.87
N VAL A 361 -21.85 -20.88 34.08
CA VAL A 361 -22.47 -19.64 34.59
C VAL A 361 -23.98 -19.81 34.84
N LEU A 362 -24.67 -20.63 34.04
CA LEU A 362 -26.10 -20.92 34.23
C LEU A 362 -26.40 -21.83 35.44
N GLN A 363 -25.41 -22.52 35.99
CA GLN A 363 -25.61 -23.46 37.11
C GLN A 363 -25.32 -22.87 38.50
N GLN A 364 -24.86 -21.60 38.60
CA GLN A 364 -24.52 -20.98 39.90
C GLN A 364 -25.14 -19.63 40.23
N SER A 365 -25.98 -19.02 39.38
CA SER A 365 -26.71 -17.82 39.81
C SER A 365 -27.96 -17.60 38.99
N GLY A 366 -29.13 -17.72 39.63
CA GLY A 366 -30.38 -17.21 39.09
C GLY A 366 -30.29 -15.70 38.85
N LEU A 367 -30.71 -15.28 37.65
CA LEU A 367 -30.89 -13.90 37.19
C LEU A 367 -29.67 -12.97 37.25
N ILE A 368 -29.09 -12.63 36.09
CA ILE A 368 -28.61 -11.27 35.74
C ILE A 368 -28.61 -11.12 34.20
N SER A 369 -29.13 -9.99 33.73
CA SER A 369 -29.13 -9.53 32.33
C SER A 369 -27.71 -9.27 31.81
N ILE A 370 -27.31 -9.89 30.69
CA ILE A 370 -26.00 -9.70 30.08
C ILE A 370 -26.05 -8.52 29.09
N LYS A 371 -25.36 -7.41 29.40
CA LYS A 371 -24.90 -6.42 28.41
C LYS A 371 -23.53 -6.86 27.90
N CYS A 372 -23.43 -7.24 26.63
CA CYS A 372 -22.14 -7.53 25.98
C CYS A 372 -21.29 -6.26 25.84
N LEU A 373 -20.11 -6.25 26.45
CA LEU A 373 -19.02 -5.33 26.11
C LEU A 373 -17.99 -6.11 25.29
N SER A 374 -17.96 -5.88 23.98
CA SER A 374 -16.93 -6.40 23.09
C SER A 374 -15.64 -5.60 23.25
N ARG A 375 -14.57 -6.23 23.76
CA ARG A 375 -13.18 -5.81 23.51
C ARG A 375 -12.40 -7.06 23.10
N TYR A 376 -12.04 -7.14 21.83
CA TYR A 376 -11.13 -8.17 21.32
C TYR A 376 -9.69 -7.66 21.35
N LEU A 377 -8.83 -8.43 22.02
CA LEU A 377 -7.38 -8.39 21.91
C LEU A 377 -6.94 -9.21 20.70
N VAL A 378 -6.09 -8.65 19.85
CA VAL A 378 -5.32 -9.36 18.83
C VAL A 378 -3.92 -9.60 19.40
N SER A 379 -3.48 -10.86 19.46
CA SER A 379 -2.07 -11.22 19.65
C SER A 379 -1.76 -12.45 18.83
N LYS A 380 -0.81 -12.32 17.88
CA LYS A 380 -0.08 -13.44 17.28
C LYS A 380 1.36 -13.38 17.79
N GLY A 381 1.66 -14.27 18.74
CA GLY A 381 2.71 -15.28 18.59
C GLY A 381 4.17 -14.84 18.67
N GLU A 382 4.68 -14.67 19.88
CA GLU A 382 6.04 -15.11 20.21
C GLU A 382 6.05 -15.86 21.56
N LYS A 383 6.98 -16.80 21.68
CA LYS A 383 6.99 -17.92 22.62
C LYS A 383 7.22 -17.46 24.07
N GLY A 384 6.48 -18.06 25.01
CA GLY A 384 6.78 -18.05 26.45
C GLY A 384 5.76 -17.29 27.30
N CYS A 385 4.83 -18.01 27.95
CA CYS A 385 3.91 -17.42 28.91
C CYS A 385 4.53 -17.49 30.32
N VAL A 386 5.01 -16.35 30.83
CA VAL A 386 5.26 -16.14 32.26
C VAL A 386 4.07 -15.34 32.79
N ILE A 387 3.28 -15.94 33.69
CA ILE A 387 2.12 -15.31 34.32
C ILE A 387 2.62 -14.46 35.49
N ASN A 388 2.57 -13.13 35.36
CA ASN A 388 2.64 -12.23 36.50
C ASN A 388 1.25 -11.63 36.78
N SER A 389 0.71 -11.98 37.94
CA SER A 389 -0.55 -11.46 38.50
C SER A 389 -0.47 -9.95 38.73
N PHE A 390 -1.41 -9.20 38.15
CA PHE A 390 -1.71 -7.84 38.59
C PHE A 390 -3.14 -7.77 39.15
N LYS A 391 -3.24 -7.68 40.47
CA LYS A 391 -4.42 -7.20 41.20
C LYS A 391 -4.72 -5.76 40.77
N LYS A 392 -5.97 -5.47 40.39
CA LYS A 392 -6.52 -4.12 40.57
C LYS A 392 -7.99 -4.18 40.96
N HIS A 393 -8.22 -3.69 42.17
CA HIS A 393 -9.51 -3.36 42.76
C HIS A 393 -10.26 -2.35 41.87
N VAL A 394 -11.55 -2.59 41.63
CA VAL A 394 -12.52 -1.55 41.29
C VAL A 394 -13.74 -1.75 42.18
N SER A 395 -14.06 -0.70 42.93
CA SER A 395 -15.19 -0.59 43.86
C SER A 395 -16.43 -0.10 43.12
N PHE A 396 -17.60 -0.64 43.44
CA PHE A 396 -18.90 0.01 43.20
C PHE A 396 -19.82 -0.26 44.39
N GLY A 397 -20.28 0.82 45.02
CA GLY A 397 -21.20 0.77 46.14
C GLY A 397 -22.66 0.75 45.70
N SER A 398 -23.52 0.14 46.51
CA SER A 398 -24.67 0.80 47.18
C SER A 398 -25.74 -0.20 47.63
N PHE A 399 -25.98 -0.19 48.95
CA PHE A 399 -27.27 -0.39 49.64
C PHE A 399 -28.08 -1.67 49.37
N PHE A 400 -28.06 -2.61 50.34
CA PHE A 400 -29.26 -3.08 51.05
C PHE A 400 -28.88 -3.64 52.44
N HIS A 401 -29.80 -3.50 53.38
CA HIS A 401 -29.64 -3.44 54.83
C HIS A 401 -29.76 -4.80 55.54
N LEU A 402 -29.37 -4.80 56.84
CA LEU A 402 -29.46 -5.84 57.89
C LEU A 402 -28.28 -6.84 57.97
N SER A 403 -27.73 -7.23 59.11
CA SER A 403 -27.76 -6.80 60.53
C SER A 403 -26.85 -7.79 61.27
N HIS A 404 -26.02 -7.32 62.22
CA HIS A 404 -25.27 -8.09 63.25
C HIS A 404 -24.40 -9.29 62.79
N ARG A 405 -23.07 -9.19 62.71
CA ARG A 405 -22.06 -9.00 63.78
C ARG A 405 -22.12 -10.08 64.88
N HIS A 406 -21.25 -11.09 64.77
CA HIS A 406 -20.54 -11.65 65.91
C HIS A 406 -19.06 -11.90 65.59
N ARG A 407 -18.25 -11.72 66.62
CA ARG A 407 -16.81 -11.47 66.66
C ARG A 407 -16.14 -12.64 67.38
N ALA A 408 -15.11 -13.23 66.78
CA ALA A 408 -14.00 -13.96 67.40
C ALA A 408 -13.07 -14.33 66.22
N GLY A 409 -11.80 -13.96 66.13
CA GLY A 409 -10.78 -13.83 67.15
C GLY A 409 -10.05 -15.16 67.26
N PHE A 410 -9.07 -15.43 66.39
CA PHE A 410 -7.95 -16.33 66.69
C PHE A 410 -6.75 -16.05 65.78
N THR A 411 -5.62 -15.86 66.44
CA THR A 411 -4.25 -15.80 65.96
C THR A 411 -3.80 -17.17 65.46
N GLY A 412 -3.08 -17.25 64.34
CA GLY A 412 -2.48 -18.49 63.87
C GLY A 412 -1.58 -18.26 62.66
N GLN A 413 -0.28 -18.24 62.92
CA GLN A 413 0.79 -18.20 61.95
C GLN A 413 1.15 -19.66 61.62
N GLU A 414 0.83 -20.15 60.42
CA GLU A 414 1.37 -21.41 59.91
C GLU A 414 1.82 -21.23 58.46
N SER A 415 3.13 -21.34 58.28
CA SER A 415 3.82 -21.78 57.06
C SER A 415 3.60 -23.28 56.85
N VAL A 416 3.56 -23.73 55.58
CA VAL A 416 3.95 -25.05 55.00
C VAL A 416 3.14 -25.20 53.70
N THR A 417 3.71 -25.15 52.49
CA THR A 417 4.60 -26.08 51.75
C THR A 417 3.82 -26.59 50.53
N VAL A 418 4.54 -26.59 49.42
CA VAL A 418 4.19 -27.02 48.06
C VAL A 418 3.61 -28.44 48.02
N ILE A 419 2.54 -28.61 47.24
CA ILE A 419 2.40 -29.71 46.27
C ILE A 419 1.92 -29.08 44.96
#